data_AF-A0A942DRU6-F1
#
_entry.id   AF-A0A942DRU6-F1
#
_cell.length_a   1.000
_cell.length_b   1.000
_cell.length_c   1.000
_cell.angle_alpha   90.00
_cell.angle_beta   90.00
_cell.angle_gamma   90.00
#
_symmetry.space_group_name_H-M   'P 1'
#
loop_
_entity.id
_entity.type
_entity.pdbx_description
1 polymer ?
#
loop_
_entity_poly.entity_id
_entity_poly.type
_entity_poly.pdbx_seq_one_letter_code
_entity_poly.pdbx_strand_id
1 'polypeptide(L)'
;MAIFAPSAKAEVWTAVNEWNDQWEKGYAEWVAKNWTADFFARQTLPNGQANPYYGLRADCADTVYSMRLIYSYENKLPFAFQDPTTRKRSLITNKMQRWDKYSDELRRLKNYLVYVFNIVSTHSLPNDTYPVAISRDTIHSGGLIRTTEVNHHSWTIKEIQAIGVPHLIFNSTVGRQSGFGLQERVSWPNPAWVFEGNFTPESEAGFRYWRPIEFINLPAWQVPGYSEEQFAIPLDVWQKTVQKKLALREETEDQMMRRLSQTVCEATKNRITSVNDGVNFLRSMPEGACMDFSNYDTYSTPNRDHRLFDDIAALRRAYKDILKSGHENALTDDMKIQLNKVFPFIQLSAKEETDRMQASQLDGSSWCAIEYAPGKKIDLAEVKRRIFAGRFSNNPMDDVEYRWGSLAGPSQRAQACQSWDIWKPDLKQAD
;
A
#
# COMPACT_ATOMS: atom_id res chain seq x y z
N MET A 1 17.61 -57.81 12.35
CA MET A 1 16.58 -57.27 11.43
C MET A 1 16.46 -55.78 11.71
N ALA A 2 17.10 -54.93 10.90
CA ALA A 2 16.93 -53.48 11.01
C ALA A 2 15.61 -53.11 10.32
N ILE A 3 14.63 -52.67 11.10
CA ILE A 3 13.37 -52.14 10.59
C ILE A 3 13.67 -50.74 10.05
N PHE A 4 13.90 -50.64 8.74
CA PHE A 4 13.86 -49.36 8.05
C PHE A 4 12.40 -48.90 8.01
N ALA A 5 12.00 -48.08 8.98
CA ALA A 5 10.77 -47.31 8.85
C ALA A 5 10.95 -46.35 7.66
N PRO A 6 10.07 -46.39 6.63
CA PRO A 6 10.13 -45.40 5.57
C PRO A 6 9.91 -44.03 6.20
N SER A 7 10.86 -43.11 5.98
CA SER A 7 10.70 -41.70 6.36
C SER A 7 9.48 -41.17 5.61
N ALA A 8 8.34 -41.06 6.29
CA ALA A 8 7.13 -40.49 5.72
C ALA A 8 7.45 -39.03 5.35
N LYS A 9 7.53 -38.74 4.05
CA LYS A 9 7.83 -37.40 3.57
C LYS A 9 6.61 -36.50 3.78
N ALA A 10 6.66 -35.63 4.79
CA ALA A 10 5.56 -34.76 5.14
C ALA A 10 5.49 -33.53 4.21
N GLU A 11 4.31 -33.29 3.62
CA GLU A 11 3.97 -32.05 2.91
C GLU A 11 3.96 -30.85 3.87
N VAL A 12 3.87 -29.62 3.36
CA VAL A 12 3.69 -28.43 4.22
C VAL A 12 2.41 -28.59 5.03
N TRP A 13 1.30 -28.87 4.36
CA TRP A 13 0.05 -29.37 4.93
C TRP A 13 -0.68 -30.25 3.91
N THR A 14 -1.45 -31.21 4.41
CA THR A 14 -2.32 -32.04 3.57
C THR A 14 -3.59 -31.27 3.25
N ALA A 15 -3.87 -31.06 1.96
CA ALA A 15 -5.16 -30.52 1.53
C ALA A 15 -6.24 -31.60 1.62
N VAL A 16 -7.37 -31.28 2.25
CA VAL A 16 -8.55 -32.16 2.35
C VAL A 16 -9.80 -31.53 1.74
N ASN A 17 -9.74 -30.24 1.41
CA ASN A 17 -10.77 -29.50 0.69
C ASN A 17 -10.24 -29.09 -0.69
N GLU A 18 -11.15 -28.69 -1.59
CA GLU A 18 -10.82 -28.19 -2.93
C GLU A 18 -11.43 -26.80 -3.12
N TRP A 19 -10.77 -25.96 -3.91
CA TRP A 19 -11.30 -24.63 -4.24
C TRP A 19 -12.59 -24.77 -5.05
N ASN A 20 -13.59 -23.97 -4.66
CA ASN A 20 -14.86 -23.80 -5.34
C ASN A 20 -15.45 -22.43 -4.98
N ASP A 21 -16.59 -22.06 -5.56
CA ASP A 21 -17.23 -20.76 -5.33
C ASP A 21 -17.53 -20.48 -3.86
N GLN A 22 -17.86 -21.51 -3.06
CA GLN A 22 -18.10 -21.37 -1.63
C GLN A 22 -16.82 -20.97 -0.90
N TRP A 23 -15.68 -21.59 -1.24
CA TRP A 23 -14.38 -21.24 -0.66
C TRP A 23 -13.86 -19.89 -1.16
N GLU A 24 -14.12 -19.51 -2.40
CA GLU A 24 -13.80 -18.16 -2.91
C GLU A 24 -14.60 -17.08 -2.16
N LYS A 25 -15.89 -17.33 -1.92
CA LYS A 25 -16.72 -16.46 -1.10
C LYS A 25 -16.23 -16.39 0.35
N GLY A 26 -15.92 -17.54 0.94
CA GLY A 26 -15.36 -17.61 2.29
C GLY A 26 -14.02 -16.90 2.42
N TYR A 27 -13.19 -16.94 1.37
CA TYR A 27 -11.93 -16.20 1.30
C TYR A 27 -12.18 -14.70 1.31
N ALA A 28 -13.09 -14.20 0.47
CA ALA A 28 -13.46 -12.79 0.44
C ALA A 28 -13.98 -12.31 1.81
N GLU A 29 -14.87 -13.08 2.44
CA GLU A 29 -15.40 -12.78 3.78
C GLU A 29 -14.30 -12.77 4.86
N TRP A 30 -13.37 -13.73 4.81
CA TRP A 30 -12.24 -13.78 5.74
C TRP A 30 -11.31 -12.58 5.56
N VAL A 31 -11.03 -12.17 4.32
CA VAL A 31 -10.20 -10.98 4.05
C VAL A 31 -10.86 -9.72 4.60
N ALA A 32 -12.15 -9.52 4.30
CA ALA A 32 -12.91 -8.37 4.80
C ALA A 32 -12.83 -8.25 6.33
N LYS A 33 -12.98 -9.38 7.03
CA LYS A 33 -13.04 -9.40 8.49
C LYS A 33 -11.66 -9.41 9.17
N ASN A 34 -10.73 -10.23 8.71
CA ASN A 34 -9.53 -10.59 9.46
C ASN A 34 -8.25 -9.94 8.97
N TRP A 35 -8.18 -9.55 7.69
CA TRP A 35 -6.97 -8.96 7.09
C TRP A 35 -6.86 -7.48 7.47
N THR A 36 -6.01 -7.17 8.44
CA THR A 36 -5.87 -5.83 9.05
C THR A 36 -4.41 -5.39 9.08
N ALA A 37 -4.16 -4.09 9.24
CA ALA A 37 -2.80 -3.54 9.24
C ALA A 37 -1.89 -4.16 10.32
N ASP A 38 -2.47 -4.63 11.43
CA ASP A 38 -1.76 -5.26 12.55
C ASP A 38 -1.67 -6.80 12.44
N PHE A 39 -2.08 -7.41 11.31
CA PHE A 39 -2.23 -8.88 11.21
C PHE A 39 -0.99 -9.67 11.64
N PHE A 40 0.21 -9.24 11.23
CA PHE A 40 1.46 -9.88 11.63
C PHE A 40 2.09 -9.27 12.90
N ALA A 41 1.61 -8.11 13.35
CA ALA A 41 2.11 -7.38 14.51
C ALA A 41 1.40 -7.73 15.82
N ARG A 42 0.15 -8.18 15.77
CA ARG A 42 -0.61 -8.57 16.97
C ARG A 42 -0.14 -9.92 17.49
N GLN A 43 0.08 -10.01 18.80
CA GLN A 43 0.48 -11.26 19.47
C GLN A 43 -0.70 -12.20 19.68
N THR A 44 -1.92 -11.67 19.72
CA THR A 44 -3.16 -12.42 19.92
C THR A 44 -4.16 -12.13 18.80
N LEU A 45 -4.94 -13.15 18.44
CA LEU A 45 -6.09 -13.02 17.55
C LEU A 45 -7.28 -12.40 18.29
N PRO A 46 -8.30 -11.87 17.60
CA PRO A 46 -9.49 -11.29 18.24
C PRO A 46 -10.23 -12.24 19.19
N ASN A 47 -10.07 -13.55 19.03
CA ASN A 47 -10.65 -14.58 19.90
C ASN A 47 -9.79 -14.89 21.15
N GLY A 48 -8.70 -14.16 21.38
CA GLY A 48 -7.79 -14.32 22.53
C GLY A 48 -6.70 -15.37 22.36
N GLN A 49 -6.69 -16.16 21.27
CA GLN A 49 -5.65 -17.15 21.02
C GLN A 49 -4.34 -16.48 20.57
N ALA A 50 -3.20 -17.14 20.79
CA ALA A 50 -1.93 -16.68 20.25
C ALA A 50 -2.00 -16.62 18.72
N ASN A 51 -1.54 -15.52 18.14
CA ASN A 51 -1.51 -15.34 16.69
C ASN A 51 -0.39 -16.21 16.10
N PRO A 52 -0.71 -17.26 15.33
CA PRO A 52 0.31 -18.14 14.77
C PRO A 52 1.20 -17.40 13.78
N TYR A 53 0.76 -16.30 13.18
CA TYR A 53 1.52 -15.54 12.16
C TYR A 53 2.29 -14.35 12.73
N TYR A 54 2.23 -14.13 14.04
CA TYR A 54 2.96 -13.05 14.69
C TYR A 54 4.46 -13.11 14.35
N GLY A 55 5.03 -11.95 14.02
CA GLY A 55 6.45 -11.78 13.74
C GLY A 55 6.86 -12.01 12.29
N LEU A 56 5.91 -12.30 11.39
CA LEU A 56 6.21 -12.32 9.96
C LEU A 56 6.39 -10.90 9.42
N ARG A 57 7.35 -10.76 8.50
CA ARG A 57 7.71 -9.49 7.87
C ARG A 57 7.46 -9.64 6.37
N ALA A 58 6.52 -8.88 5.86
CA ALA A 58 6.03 -8.98 4.49
C ALA A 58 6.19 -7.63 3.77
N ASP A 59 6.65 -7.62 2.53
CA ASP A 59 6.54 -6.48 1.61
C ASP A 59 5.19 -6.48 0.87
N CYS A 60 5.06 -5.66 -0.20
CA CYS A 60 3.83 -5.57 -0.99
C CYS A 60 3.40 -6.89 -1.65
N ALA A 61 4.33 -7.67 -2.22
CA ALA A 61 3.99 -8.93 -2.88
C ALA A 61 3.78 -10.03 -1.83
N ASP A 62 4.65 -10.08 -0.82
CA ASP A 62 4.53 -11.01 0.32
C ASP A 62 3.14 -10.90 0.97
N THR A 63 2.62 -9.67 1.12
CA THR A 63 1.29 -9.40 1.68
C THR A 63 0.21 -10.07 0.83
N VAL A 64 0.27 -9.95 -0.49
CA VAL A 64 -0.71 -10.55 -1.42
C VAL A 64 -0.67 -12.07 -1.34
N TYR A 65 0.52 -12.69 -1.48
CA TYR A 65 0.65 -14.16 -1.41
C TYR A 65 0.27 -14.70 -0.03
N SER A 66 0.67 -14.04 1.06
CA SER A 66 0.34 -14.45 2.42
C SER A 66 -1.15 -14.55 2.64
N MET A 67 -1.91 -13.56 2.17
CA MET A 67 -3.36 -13.50 2.35
C MET A 67 -4.04 -14.77 1.82
N ARG A 68 -3.69 -15.21 0.60
CA ARG A 68 -4.25 -16.42 -0.02
C ARG A 68 -3.70 -17.70 0.58
N LEU A 69 -2.40 -17.75 0.85
CA LEU A 69 -1.71 -18.92 1.40
C LEU A 69 -2.22 -19.25 2.81
N ILE A 70 -2.34 -18.25 3.68
CA ILE A 70 -2.82 -18.41 5.06
C ILE A 70 -4.26 -18.92 5.05
N TYR A 71 -5.15 -18.32 4.26
CA TYR A 71 -6.52 -18.81 4.14
C TYR A 71 -6.56 -20.26 3.63
N SER A 72 -5.72 -20.60 2.65
CA SER A 72 -5.63 -21.97 2.12
C SER A 72 -5.21 -22.96 3.21
N TYR A 73 -4.23 -22.60 4.04
CA TYR A 73 -3.77 -23.43 5.14
C TYR A 73 -4.84 -23.61 6.22
N GLU A 74 -5.48 -22.52 6.66
CA GLU A 74 -6.51 -22.55 7.72
C GLU A 74 -7.71 -23.42 7.34
N ASN A 75 -8.00 -23.49 6.03
CA ASN A 75 -9.12 -24.25 5.50
C ASN A 75 -8.70 -25.54 4.77
N LYS A 76 -7.43 -25.95 4.89
CA LYS A 76 -6.88 -27.16 4.25
C LYS A 76 -7.19 -27.28 2.75
N LEU A 77 -7.11 -26.16 2.04
CA LEU A 77 -7.23 -26.05 0.59
C LEU A 77 -5.85 -26.24 -0.06
N PRO A 78 -5.78 -26.69 -1.32
CA PRO A 78 -4.54 -26.68 -2.07
C PRO A 78 -4.09 -25.24 -2.32
N PHE A 79 -2.78 -25.04 -2.37
CA PHE A 79 -2.17 -23.78 -2.77
C PHE A 79 -1.09 -24.06 -3.80
N ALA A 80 -1.09 -23.29 -4.88
CA ALA A 80 -0.12 -23.37 -5.94
C ALA A 80 0.09 -22.00 -6.58
N PHE A 81 1.31 -21.75 -7.04
CA PHE A 81 1.67 -20.57 -7.84
C PHE A 81 2.85 -20.90 -8.75
N GLN A 82 3.06 -20.13 -9.82
CA GLN A 82 4.20 -20.28 -10.72
C GLN A 82 5.50 -20.08 -9.96
N ASP A 83 6.46 -20.98 -10.15
CA ASP A 83 7.80 -20.81 -9.61
C ASP A 83 8.54 -19.67 -10.35
N PRO A 84 8.76 -18.51 -9.72
CA PRO A 84 9.42 -17.39 -10.39
C PRO A 84 10.94 -17.60 -10.54
N THR A 85 11.50 -18.65 -9.91
CA THR A 85 12.95 -18.93 -9.93
C THR A 85 13.38 -19.77 -11.12
N THR A 86 12.43 -20.24 -11.93
CA THR A 86 12.68 -21.09 -13.09
C THR A 86 11.95 -20.60 -14.32
N ARG A 87 12.54 -20.84 -15.49
CA ARG A 87 11.92 -20.55 -16.79
C ARG A 87 10.89 -21.59 -17.20
N LYS A 88 10.87 -22.74 -16.52
CA LYS A 88 9.87 -23.79 -16.74
C LYS A 88 8.59 -23.35 -16.01
N ARG A 89 7.42 -23.54 -16.61
CA ARG A 89 6.11 -23.29 -15.96
C ARG A 89 5.79 -24.33 -14.87
N SER A 90 6.72 -24.53 -13.93
CA SER A 90 6.56 -25.42 -12.79
C SER A 90 5.88 -24.68 -11.65
N LEU A 91 5.11 -25.42 -10.85
CA LEU A 91 4.37 -24.87 -9.73
C LEU A 91 5.10 -25.12 -8.41
N ILE A 92 5.12 -24.11 -7.55
CA ILE A 92 5.40 -24.25 -6.13
C ILE A 92 4.07 -24.52 -5.43
N THR A 93 3.99 -25.55 -4.59
CA THR A 93 2.72 -25.97 -3.97
C THR A 93 2.85 -26.32 -2.49
N ASN A 94 1.72 -26.43 -1.80
CA ASN A 94 1.67 -26.92 -0.42
C ASN A 94 2.17 -28.36 -0.22
N LYS A 95 2.35 -29.12 -1.31
CA LYS A 95 2.86 -30.49 -1.30
C LYS A 95 4.38 -30.58 -1.19
N MET A 96 5.09 -29.44 -1.15
CA MET A 96 6.53 -29.44 -0.96
C MET A 96 6.94 -30.14 0.34
N GLN A 97 7.99 -30.96 0.25
CA GLN A 97 8.52 -31.74 1.37
C GLN A 97 9.81 -31.14 1.94
N ARG A 98 10.16 -29.90 1.56
CA ARG A 98 11.41 -29.22 1.94
C ARG A 98 11.59 -29.08 3.47
N TRP A 99 10.49 -29.15 4.22
CA TRP A 99 10.45 -28.97 5.66
C TRP A 99 9.92 -30.21 6.41
N ASP A 100 9.94 -31.38 5.78
CA ASP A 100 9.45 -32.65 6.34
C ASP A 100 10.14 -33.07 7.66
N LYS A 101 11.37 -32.60 7.88
CA LYS A 101 12.10 -32.76 9.15
C LYS A 101 11.40 -32.16 10.38
N TYR A 102 10.44 -31.27 10.19
CA TYR A 102 9.64 -30.72 11.29
C TYR A 102 8.34 -31.49 11.41
N SER A 103 8.04 -32.05 12.59
CA SER A 103 6.76 -32.70 12.86
C SER A 103 5.60 -31.70 12.97
N ASP A 104 5.88 -30.50 13.51
CA ASP A 104 4.92 -29.40 13.64
C ASP A 104 4.58 -28.78 12.27
N GLU A 105 3.31 -28.90 11.88
CA GLU A 105 2.77 -28.37 10.64
C GLU A 105 2.85 -26.83 10.59
N LEU A 106 2.60 -26.15 11.72
CA LEU A 106 2.67 -24.69 11.76
C LEU A 106 4.11 -24.20 11.50
N ARG A 107 5.11 -24.90 12.02
CA ARG A 107 6.51 -24.64 11.70
C ARG A 107 6.82 -24.88 10.23
N ARG A 108 6.26 -25.90 9.58
CA ARG A 108 6.43 -26.10 8.12
C ARG A 108 5.81 -24.94 7.35
N LEU A 109 4.60 -24.52 7.70
CA LEU A 109 3.90 -23.38 7.10
C LEU A 109 4.72 -22.09 7.21
N LYS A 110 5.24 -21.75 8.40
CA LYS A 110 6.06 -20.54 8.58
C LYS A 110 7.29 -20.53 7.69
N ASN A 111 7.98 -21.66 7.59
CA ASN A 111 9.13 -21.76 6.71
C ASN A 111 8.73 -21.68 5.23
N TYR A 112 7.55 -22.20 4.86
CA TYR A 112 7.01 -22.06 3.52
C TYR A 112 6.68 -20.60 3.18
N LEU A 113 6.03 -19.86 4.07
CA LEU A 113 5.79 -18.42 3.92
C LEU A 113 7.10 -17.64 3.73
N VAL A 114 8.10 -17.87 4.61
CA VAL A 114 9.41 -17.20 4.47
C VAL A 114 10.11 -17.58 3.17
N TYR A 115 9.96 -18.82 2.69
CA TYR A 115 10.47 -19.21 1.39
C TYR A 115 9.80 -18.47 0.25
N VAL A 116 8.45 -18.36 0.27
CA VAL A 116 7.68 -17.56 -0.69
C VAL A 116 8.20 -16.12 -0.69
N PHE A 117 8.42 -15.51 0.48
CA PHE A 117 8.88 -14.12 0.60
C PHE A 117 10.28 -13.86 0.00
N ASN A 118 11.06 -14.91 -0.24
CA ASN A 118 12.41 -14.79 -0.79
C ASN A 118 12.45 -14.99 -2.30
N ILE A 119 11.32 -15.33 -2.93
CA ILE A 119 11.29 -15.65 -4.35
C ILE A 119 10.20 -14.90 -5.13
N VAL A 120 9.12 -14.47 -4.46
CA VAL A 120 8.06 -13.69 -5.11
C VAL A 120 8.39 -12.20 -5.12
N SER A 121 7.79 -11.49 -6.06
CA SER A 121 7.83 -10.03 -6.12
C SER A 121 6.59 -9.51 -6.87
N THR A 122 6.46 -8.20 -7.03
CA THR A 122 5.40 -7.65 -7.86
C THR A 122 5.51 -8.06 -9.33
N HIS A 123 6.67 -8.55 -9.80
CA HIS A 123 6.84 -9.16 -11.12
C HIS A 123 6.28 -10.57 -11.23
N SER A 124 6.15 -11.32 -10.12
CA SER A 124 5.59 -12.67 -10.19
C SER A 124 4.06 -12.67 -10.18
N LEU A 125 3.44 -11.65 -9.56
CA LEU A 125 1.98 -11.55 -9.42
C LEU A 125 1.19 -11.76 -10.72
N PRO A 126 1.58 -11.20 -11.88
CA PRO A 126 0.81 -11.38 -13.11
C PRO A 126 0.71 -12.82 -13.60
N ASN A 127 1.67 -13.67 -13.24
CA ASN A 127 1.67 -15.09 -13.58
C ASN A 127 0.57 -15.88 -12.85
N ASP A 128 0.22 -15.42 -11.65
CA ASP A 128 -0.73 -16.10 -10.76
C ASP A 128 -2.09 -15.41 -10.71
N THR A 129 -2.23 -14.28 -11.39
CA THR A 129 -3.42 -13.44 -11.34
C THR A 129 -3.87 -13.01 -12.74
N TYR A 130 -5.10 -12.55 -12.87
CA TYR A 130 -5.68 -12.12 -14.14
C TYR A 130 -6.49 -10.81 -13.96
N PRO A 131 -6.55 -9.94 -14.98
CA PRO A 131 -7.34 -8.72 -14.93
C PRO A 131 -8.84 -9.02 -15.00
N VAL A 132 -9.64 -8.19 -14.35
CA VAL A 132 -11.07 -8.43 -14.16
C VAL A 132 -11.92 -7.25 -14.59
N ALA A 133 -13.22 -7.50 -14.76
CA ALA A 133 -14.19 -6.47 -15.14
C ALA A 133 -14.37 -5.43 -14.02
N ILE A 134 -14.70 -4.20 -14.39
CA ILE A 134 -14.97 -3.13 -13.44
C ILE A 134 -16.45 -3.18 -13.06
N SER A 135 -16.76 -3.99 -12.05
CA SER A 135 -18.10 -4.07 -11.49
C SER A 135 -18.06 -4.33 -9.98
N ARG A 136 -19.14 -3.98 -9.29
CA ARG A 136 -19.30 -4.25 -7.86
C ARG A 136 -19.35 -5.74 -7.54
N ASP A 137 -19.86 -6.55 -8.46
CA ASP A 137 -19.97 -8.00 -8.29
C ASP A 137 -18.62 -8.69 -8.48
N THR A 138 -17.74 -8.09 -9.28
CA THR A 138 -16.42 -8.63 -9.59
C THR A 138 -15.34 -8.11 -8.64
N ILE A 139 -15.36 -6.83 -8.28
CA ILE A 139 -14.34 -6.20 -7.43
C ILE A 139 -14.82 -6.16 -5.97
N HIS A 140 -14.22 -7.01 -5.16
CA HIS A 140 -14.53 -7.27 -3.77
C HIS A 140 -13.26 -7.65 -2.98
N SER A 141 -13.44 -7.99 -1.70
CA SER A 141 -12.38 -8.41 -0.80
C SER A 141 -11.61 -9.62 -1.34
N GLY A 142 -10.28 -9.61 -1.18
CA GLY A 142 -9.39 -10.69 -1.62
C GLY A 142 -8.77 -10.48 -3.01
N GLY A 143 -9.24 -9.50 -3.77
CA GLY A 143 -8.57 -9.02 -4.98
C GLY A 143 -7.34 -8.16 -4.66
N LEU A 144 -6.64 -7.72 -5.71
CA LEU A 144 -5.51 -6.80 -5.59
C LEU A 144 -5.53 -5.69 -6.65
N ILE A 145 -4.79 -4.62 -6.36
CA ILE A 145 -4.38 -3.62 -7.36
C ILE A 145 -2.86 -3.75 -7.52
N ARG A 146 -2.38 -3.87 -8.75
CA ARG A 146 -0.95 -3.88 -9.07
C ARG A 146 -0.59 -2.63 -9.87
N THR A 147 0.59 -2.08 -9.64
CA THR A 147 1.18 -1.06 -10.53
C THR A 147 1.89 -1.68 -11.73
N THR A 148 2.35 -0.87 -12.67
CA THR A 148 3.27 -1.31 -13.73
C THR A 148 4.63 -1.71 -13.15
N GLU A 149 5.49 -2.26 -13.99
CA GLU A 149 6.90 -2.53 -13.63
C GLU A 149 7.69 -1.26 -13.31
N VAL A 150 7.18 -0.05 -13.56
CA VAL A 150 7.89 1.19 -13.19
C VAL A 150 7.81 1.44 -11.68
N ASN A 151 6.66 1.16 -11.07
CA ASN A 151 6.40 1.49 -9.66
C ASN A 151 6.55 0.30 -8.69
N HIS A 152 6.58 -0.93 -9.20
CA HIS A 152 6.83 -2.17 -8.44
C HIS A 152 5.98 -2.37 -7.17
N HIS A 153 4.76 -1.85 -7.13
CA HIS A 153 3.89 -1.88 -5.96
C HIS A 153 2.58 -2.63 -6.17
N SER A 154 1.99 -3.11 -5.06
CA SER A 154 0.69 -3.78 -5.03
C SER A 154 -0.06 -3.53 -3.72
N TRP A 155 -1.38 -3.58 -3.79
CA TRP A 155 -2.30 -3.47 -2.67
C TRP A 155 -3.26 -4.64 -2.65
N THR A 156 -3.56 -5.16 -1.47
CA THR A 156 -4.69 -6.09 -1.27
C THR A 156 -5.96 -5.30 -1.03
N ILE A 157 -7.07 -5.74 -1.61
CA ILE A 157 -8.39 -5.16 -1.40
C ILE A 157 -8.99 -5.81 -0.16
N LYS A 158 -9.06 -5.06 0.93
CA LYS A 158 -9.77 -5.50 2.14
C LYS A 158 -11.27 -5.42 1.93
N GLU A 159 -11.76 -4.32 1.38
CA GLU A 159 -13.15 -4.12 0.98
C GLU A 159 -13.27 -2.97 -0.01
N ILE A 160 -14.42 -2.90 -0.70
CA ILE A 160 -14.85 -1.70 -1.40
C ILE A 160 -16.00 -1.08 -0.61
N GLN A 161 -15.83 0.15 -0.13
CA GLN A 161 -16.85 0.85 0.64
C GLN A 161 -18.12 1.04 -0.20
N ALA A 162 -19.25 1.31 0.47
CA ALA A 162 -20.53 1.54 -0.21
C ALA A 162 -20.48 2.74 -1.18
N ILE A 163 -19.53 3.66 -1.01
CA ILE A 163 -19.27 4.80 -1.88
C ILE A 163 -18.33 4.49 -3.06
N GLY A 164 -17.97 3.22 -3.25
CA GLY A 164 -17.08 2.75 -4.31
C GLY A 164 -15.59 2.98 -4.06
N VAL A 165 -15.20 3.47 -2.88
CA VAL A 165 -13.79 3.72 -2.51
C VAL A 165 -13.16 2.46 -1.91
N PRO A 166 -11.95 2.04 -2.32
CA PRO A 166 -11.31 0.87 -1.75
C PRO A 166 -10.71 1.15 -0.36
N HIS A 167 -10.81 0.16 0.53
CA HIS A 167 -9.96 0.03 1.71
C HIS A 167 -8.85 -0.99 1.37
N LEU A 168 -7.62 -0.51 1.37
CA LEU A 168 -6.45 -1.24 0.92
C LEU A 168 -5.54 -1.57 2.10
N ILE A 169 -5.02 -2.80 2.11
CA ILE A 169 -3.94 -3.24 3.01
C ILE A 169 -2.72 -3.60 2.17
N PHE A 170 -1.54 -3.14 2.58
CA PHE A 170 -0.32 -3.28 1.79
C PHE A 170 0.91 -3.18 2.68
N ASN A 171 2.09 -3.39 2.12
CA ASN A 171 3.33 -2.96 2.77
C ASN A 171 4.37 -2.53 1.73
N SER A 172 5.59 -2.24 2.18
CA SER A 172 6.72 -1.88 1.32
C SER A 172 7.97 -2.64 1.75
N THR A 173 9.01 -2.63 0.92
CA THR A 173 10.34 -3.17 1.23
C THR A 173 10.86 -2.63 2.57
N VAL A 174 10.69 -1.33 2.80
CA VAL A 174 11.04 -0.67 4.08
C VAL A 174 10.24 -1.22 5.24
N GLY A 175 8.91 -1.32 5.08
CA GLY A 175 8.04 -1.83 6.13
C GLY A 175 8.36 -3.28 6.52
N ARG A 176 8.78 -4.11 5.55
CA ARG A 176 9.32 -5.45 5.81
C ARG A 176 10.57 -5.40 6.69
N GLN A 177 11.44 -4.40 6.53
CA GLN A 177 12.65 -4.29 7.33
C GLN A 177 12.40 -3.69 8.72
N SER A 178 11.48 -2.75 8.84
CA SER A 178 11.28 -1.97 10.07
C SER A 178 10.28 -2.54 11.06
N GLY A 179 9.38 -3.43 10.64
CA GLY A 179 8.43 -4.01 11.60
C GLY A 179 7.57 -5.15 11.05
N PHE A 180 6.62 -5.54 11.88
CA PHE A 180 5.59 -6.54 11.55
C PHE A 180 4.27 -5.89 11.12
N GLY A 181 4.17 -4.55 11.20
CA GLY A 181 2.99 -3.81 10.80
C GLY A 181 2.90 -3.74 9.28
N LEU A 182 1.70 -4.01 8.77
CA LEU A 182 1.29 -3.62 7.43
C LEU A 182 0.78 -2.17 7.47
N GLN A 183 0.54 -1.62 6.28
CA GLN A 183 -0.02 -0.29 6.08
C GLN A 183 -1.44 -0.42 5.57
N GLU A 184 -2.25 0.60 5.86
CA GLU A 184 -3.61 0.70 5.34
C GLU A 184 -3.88 2.06 4.71
N ARG A 185 -4.87 2.10 3.82
CA ARG A 185 -5.34 3.31 3.16
C ARG A 185 -6.81 3.16 2.75
N VAL A 186 -7.61 4.18 3.01
CA VAL A 186 -9.02 4.26 2.58
C VAL A 186 -9.19 5.33 1.49
N SER A 187 -8.56 5.08 0.35
CA SER A 187 -8.59 5.97 -0.81
C SER A 187 -8.01 5.29 -2.04
N TRP A 188 -8.30 5.88 -3.19
CA TRP A 188 -7.78 5.45 -4.48
C TRP A 188 -6.26 5.70 -4.59
N PRO A 189 -5.46 4.74 -5.07
CA PRO A 189 -4.14 5.06 -5.60
C PRO A 189 -4.28 5.96 -6.84
N ASN A 190 -3.29 6.83 -7.07
CA ASN A 190 -3.27 7.69 -8.23
C ASN A 190 -3.21 6.83 -9.52
N PRO A 191 -4.20 6.90 -10.44
CA PRO A 191 -4.20 6.08 -11.65
C PRO A 191 -2.95 6.29 -12.52
N ALA A 192 -2.41 7.51 -12.57
CA ALA A 192 -1.20 7.81 -13.33
C ALA A 192 0.02 7.03 -12.83
N TRP A 193 0.05 6.70 -11.54
CA TRP A 193 1.07 5.83 -10.95
C TRP A 193 0.77 4.35 -11.17
N VAL A 194 -0.49 3.96 -11.00
CA VAL A 194 -0.91 2.56 -11.22
C VAL A 194 -0.53 2.11 -12.63
N PHE A 195 -0.72 3.00 -13.61
CA PHE A 195 -0.50 2.72 -15.02
C PHE A 195 0.70 3.47 -15.61
N GLU A 196 1.68 3.84 -14.77
CA GLU A 196 2.82 4.66 -15.19
C GLU A 196 3.60 4.01 -16.34
N GLY A 197 3.86 4.80 -17.39
CA GLY A 197 4.60 4.41 -18.58
C GLY A 197 3.84 3.50 -19.54
N ASN A 198 2.85 2.74 -19.07
CA ASN A 198 2.09 1.81 -19.90
C ASN A 198 0.66 1.60 -19.39
N PHE A 199 -0.33 2.18 -20.07
CA PHE A 199 -1.75 2.01 -19.78
C PHE A 199 -2.45 1.08 -20.79
N THR A 200 -1.97 -0.16 -20.86
CA THR A 200 -2.49 -1.21 -21.74
C THR A 200 -2.54 -2.55 -20.98
N PRO A 201 -3.28 -3.57 -21.48
CA PRO A 201 -3.28 -4.91 -20.89
C PRO A 201 -1.90 -5.51 -20.68
N GLU A 202 -0.94 -5.20 -21.55
CA GLU A 202 0.45 -5.67 -21.51
C GLU A 202 1.22 -5.14 -20.28
N SER A 203 0.76 -4.06 -19.65
CA SER A 203 1.34 -3.54 -18.41
C SER A 203 1.15 -4.46 -17.20
N GLU A 204 0.15 -5.35 -17.29
CA GLU A 204 -0.30 -6.23 -16.23
C GLU A 204 -0.72 -5.51 -14.93
N ALA A 205 -0.93 -4.20 -14.99
CA ALA A 205 -1.35 -3.37 -13.87
C ALA A 205 -2.87 -3.39 -13.65
N GLY A 206 -3.32 -2.65 -12.62
CA GLY A 206 -4.73 -2.45 -12.30
C GLY A 206 -5.31 -3.55 -11.40
N PHE A 207 -6.63 -3.72 -11.46
CA PHE A 207 -7.38 -4.70 -10.67
C PHE A 207 -7.14 -6.12 -11.18
N ARG A 208 -6.82 -7.03 -10.25
CA ARG A 208 -6.53 -8.43 -10.56
C ARG A 208 -7.05 -9.39 -9.48
N TYR A 209 -7.31 -10.62 -9.90
CA TYR A 209 -7.71 -11.74 -9.04
C TYR A 209 -6.84 -12.97 -9.25
N TRP A 210 -6.79 -13.83 -8.24
CA TRP A 210 -6.08 -15.12 -8.30
C TRP A 210 -6.65 -16.02 -9.38
N ARG A 211 -5.77 -16.59 -10.20
CA ARG A 211 -6.17 -17.65 -11.13
C ARG A 211 -6.50 -18.92 -10.32
N PRO A 212 -7.57 -19.64 -10.66
CA PRO A 212 -7.74 -20.99 -10.14
C PRO A 212 -6.56 -21.88 -10.55
N ILE A 213 -6.23 -22.88 -9.75
CA ILE A 213 -4.98 -23.66 -9.87
C ILE A 213 -4.84 -24.31 -11.25
N GLU A 214 -5.94 -24.80 -11.79
CA GLU A 214 -6.04 -25.42 -13.11
C GLU A 214 -5.77 -24.45 -14.28
N PHE A 215 -5.85 -23.14 -14.05
CA PHE A 215 -5.56 -22.09 -15.05
C PHE A 215 -4.19 -21.41 -14.87
N ILE A 216 -3.42 -21.70 -13.82
CA ILE A 216 -2.12 -21.02 -13.55
C ILE A 216 -1.13 -21.18 -14.72
N ASN A 217 -1.17 -22.32 -15.42
CA ASN A 217 -0.30 -22.59 -16.56
C ASN A 217 -0.88 -22.16 -17.92
N LEU A 218 -2.10 -21.64 -17.93
CA LEU A 218 -2.80 -21.19 -19.13
C LEU A 218 -2.63 -19.67 -19.33
N PRO A 219 -2.77 -19.16 -20.56
CA PRO A 219 -2.86 -17.72 -20.80
C PRO A 219 -3.99 -17.07 -19.99
N ALA A 220 -3.79 -15.84 -19.50
CA ALA A 220 -4.75 -15.14 -18.65
C ALA A 220 -6.15 -15.02 -19.28
N TRP A 221 -6.21 -14.80 -20.60
CA TRP A 221 -7.46 -14.67 -21.35
C TRP A 221 -8.32 -15.94 -21.39
N GLN A 222 -7.77 -17.09 -20.99
CA GLN A 222 -8.53 -18.35 -20.84
C GLN A 222 -9.17 -18.50 -19.46
N VAL A 223 -8.81 -17.65 -18.49
CA VAL A 223 -9.36 -17.70 -17.14
C VAL A 223 -10.80 -17.17 -17.18
N PRO A 224 -11.80 -17.92 -16.66
CA PRO A 224 -13.15 -17.41 -16.52
C PRO A 224 -13.18 -16.10 -15.75
N GLY A 225 -13.89 -15.09 -16.26
CA GLY A 225 -13.95 -13.76 -15.67
C GLY A 225 -12.85 -12.79 -16.13
N TYR A 226 -11.93 -13.22 -17.01
CA TYR A 226 -10.96 -12.32 -17.64
C TYR A 226 -11.62 -11.13 -18.31
N SER A 227 -11.10 -9.93 -18.05
CA SER A 227 -11.53 -8.71 -18.74
C SER A 227 -10.43 -7.64 -18.73
N GLU A 228 -10.35 -6.93 -19.85
CA GLU A 228 -9.46 -5.78 -20.05
C GLU A 228 -10.21 -4.44 -19.92
N GLU A 229 -11.47 -4.45 -19.47
CA GLU A 229 -12.35 -3.28 -19.42
C GLU A 229 -11.69 -2.06 -18.77
N GLN A 230 -10.88 -2.26 -17.72
CA GLN A 230 -10.21 -1.19 -17.00
C GLN A 230 -9.26 -0.35 -17.87
N PHE A 231 -8.74 -0.90 -18.96
CA PHE A 231 -7.86 -0.22 -19.91
C PHE A 231 -8.62 0.59 -20.96
N ALA A 232 -9.93 0.36 -21.10
CA ALA A 232 -10.79 1.13 -21.99
C ALA A 232 -11.30 2.45 -21.36
N ILE A 233 -11.08 2.64 -20.05
CA ILE A 233 -11.48 3.85 -19.32
C ILE A 233 -10.35 4.89 -19.43
N PRO A 234 -10.59 6.10 -19.99
CA PRO A 234 -9.53 7.11 -20.09
C PRO A 234 -8.94 7.49 -18.73
N LEU A 235 -7.61 7.64 -18.67
CA LEU A 235 -6.85 7.75 -17.42
C LEU A 235 -7.24 8.97 -16.57
N ASP A 236 -7.58 10.08 -17.22
CA ASP A 236 -7.99 11.35 -16.60
C ASP A 236 -9.34 11.27 -15.87
N VAL A 237 -10.23 10.38 -16.31
CA VAL A 237 -11.54 10.13 -15.67
C VAL A 237 -11.62 8.75 -15.00
N TRP A 238 -10.51 8.02 -14.94
CA TRP A 238 -10.48 6.62 -14.52
C TRP A 238 -11.05 6.44 -13.12
N GLN A 239 -10.49 7.16 -12.14
CA GLN A 239 -10.90 7.05 -10.74
C GLN A 239 -12.40 7.36 -10.57
N LYS A 240 -12.89 8.46 -11.17
CA LYS A 240 -14.29 8.87 -11.08
C LYS A 240 -15.21 7.81 -11.70
N THR A 241 -14.83 7.26 -12.84
CA THR A 241 -15.62 6.25 -13.57
C THR A 241 -15.67 4.95 -12.80
N VAL A 242 -14.53 4.45 -12.33
CA VAL A 242 -14.44 3.21 -11.57
C VAL A 242 -15.18 3.35 -10.24
N GLN A 243 -14.94 4.43 -9.47
CA GLN A 243 -15.65 4.66 -8.21
C GLN A 243 -17.17 4.65 -8.41
N LYS A 244 -17.66 5.32 -9.47
CA LYS A 244 -19.09 5.32 -9.80
C LYS A 244 -19.62 3.91 -10.10
N LYS A 245 -18.88 3.08 -10.83
CA LYS A 245 -19.26 1.70 -11.13
C LYS A 245 -19.27 0.79 -9.90
N LEU A 246 -18.46 1.12 -8.89
CA LEU A 246 -18.34 0.34 -7.66
C LEU A 246 -19.20 0.85 -6.50
N ALA A 247 -19.81 2.03 -6.65
CA ALA A 247 -20.62 2.67 -5.63
C ALA A 247 -22.02 2.05 -5.55
N LEU A 248 -22.46 1.75 -4.33
CA LEU A 248 -23.83 1.38 -3.97
C LEU A 248 -24.64 2.60 -3.51
N ARG A 249 -23.96 3.69 -3.12
CA ARG A 249 -24.55 4.99 -2.77
C ARG A 249 -23.59 6.12 -3.10
N GLU A 250 -24.13 7.32 -3.21
CA GLU A 250 -23.31 8.53 -3.32
C GLU A 250 -22.61 8.87 -2.00
N GLU A 251 -21.44 9.47 -2.11
CA GLU A 251 -20.70 10.07 -1.00
C GLU A 251 -21.10 11.55 -0.91
N THR A 252 -21.44 12.03 0.29
CA THR A 252 -21.70 13.47 0.47
C THR A 252 -20.39 14.24 0.46
N GLU A 253 -20.45 15.55 0.15
CA GLU A 253 -19.25 16.40 0.10
C GLU A 253 -18.52 16.45 1.46
N ASP A 254 -19.24 16.53 2.58
CA ASP A 254 -18.65 16.48 3.92
C ASP A 254 -17.98 15.12 4.20
N GLN A 255 -18.61 14.00 3.81
CA GLN A 255 -18.02 12.66 3.93
C GLN A 255 -16.72 12.55 3.13
N MET A 256 -16.72 13.05 1.90
CA MET A 256 -15.55 13.08 1.04
C MET A 256 -14.43 13.93 1.65
N MET A 257 -14.74 15.13 2.14
CA MET A 257 -13.74 16.00 2.77
C MET A 257 -13.12 15.36 4.02
N ARG A 258 -13.93 14.72 4.88
CA ARG A 258 -13.42 13.97 6.05
C ARG A 258 -12.51 12.84 5.62
N ARG A 259 -12.92 12.02 4.65
CA ARG A 259 -12.14 10.87 4.16
C ARG A 259 -10.81 11.29 3.54
N LEU A 260 -10.81 12.33 2.70
CA LEU A 260 -9.58 12.86 2.11
C LEU A 260 -8.66 13.46 3.18
N SER A 261 -9.20 14.21 4.14
CA SER A 261 -8.44 14.77 5.27
C SER A 261 -7.84 13.69 6.17
N GLN A 262 -8.57 12.60 6.38
CA GLN A 262 -8.10 11.42 7.12
C GLN A 262 -7.01 10.67 6.33
N THR A 263 -7.19 10.47 5.02
CA THR A 263 -6.18 9.86 4.14
C THR A 263 -4.84 10.60 4.24
N VAL A 264 -4.88 11.93 4.12
CA VAL A 264 -3.67 12.76 4.24
C VAL A 264 -3.04 12.63 5.64
N CYS A 265 -3.87 12.56 6.68
CA CYS A 265 -3.40 12.37 8.05
C CYS A 265 -2.68 11.03 8.24
N GLU A 266 -3.24 9.95 7.71
CA GLU A 266 -2.65 8.61 7.74
C GLU A 266 -1.35 8.55 6.94
N ALA A 267 -1.31 9.13 5.74
CA ALA A 267 -0.08 9.24 4.94
C ALA A 267 1.01 10.02 5.69
N THR A 268 0.64 11.10 6.38
CA THR A 268 1.55 11.89 7.21
C THR A 268 2.07 11.07 8.40
N LYS A 269 1.22 10.30 9.08
CA LYS A 269 1.63 9.40 10.18
C LYS A 269 2.56 8.29 9.69
N ASN A 270 2.25 7.66 8.55
CA ASN A 270 3.09 6.61 7.95
C ASN A 270 4.49 7.13 7.57
N ARG A 271 4.58 8.41 7.20
CA ARG A 271 5.86 9.08 6.94
C ARG A 271 6.74 9.17 8.19
N ILE A 272 6.17 9.30 9.39
CA ILE A 272 6.93 9.33 10.66
C ILE A 272 7.76 8.07 10.80
N THR A 273 7.14 6.90 10.65
CA THR A 273 7.84 5.61 10.70
C THR A 273 8.94 5.55 9.64
N SER A 274 8.63 5.90 8.39
CA SER A 274 9.59 5.84 7.27
C SER A 274 10.81 6.74 7.48
N VAL A 275 10.61 7.96 7.98
CA VAL A 275 11.71 8.90 8.28
C VAL A 275 12.52 8.41 9.48
N ASN A 276 11.85 7.95 10.54
CA ASN A 276 12.53 7.45 11.73
C ASN A 276 13.39 6.22 11.42
N ASP A 277 12.91 5.31 10.56
CA ASP A 277 13.68 4.15 10.10
C ASP A 277 14.96 4.59 9.40
N GLY A 278 14.87 5.53 8.45
CA GLY A 278 16.03 6.06 7.75
C GLY A 278 17.01 6.80 8.65
N VAL A 279 16.50 7.63 9.58
CA VAL A 279 17.34 8.36 10.55
C VAL A 279 18.02 7.39 11.52
N ASN A 280 17.32 6.36 11.99
CA ASN A 280 17.90 5.34 12.88
C ASN A 280 19.00 4.55 12.16
N PHE A 281 18.77 4.18 10.90
CA PHE A 281 19.81 3.53 10.10
C PHE A 281 21.01 4.45 9.88
N LEU A 282 20.78 5.72 9.51
CA LEU A 282 21.84 6.73 9.33
C LEU A 282 22.70 6.91 10.59
N ARG A 283 22.10 6.86 11.78
CA ARG A 283 22.80 6.93 13.08
C ARG A 283 23.61 5.67 13.41
N SER A 284 23.22 4.52 12.85
CA SER A 284 23.97 3.26 13.03
C SER A 284 25.21 3.17 12.15
N MET A 285 25.30 3.99 11.11
CA MET A 285 26.43 4.04 10.20
C MET A 285 27.63 4.80 10.82
N PRO A 286 28.87 4.47 10.41
CA PRO A 286 30.04 5.27 10.78
C PRO A 286 29.87 6.74 10.38
N GLU A 287 30.45 7.64 11.18
CA GLU A 287 30.43 9.07 10.91
C GLU A 287 31.06 9.35 9.53
N GLY A 288 30.39 10.19 8.73
CA GLY A 288 30.83 10.53 7.37
C GLY A 288 30.62 9.46 6.30
N ALA A 289 30.19 8.24 6.65
CA ALA A 289 29.89 7.21 5.65
C ALA A 289 28.66 7.57 4.81
N CYS A 290 28.68 7.22 3.52
CA CYS A 290 27.55 7.34 2.62
C CYS A 290 26.82 6.01 2.46
N MET A 291 25.50 6.03 2.31
CA MET A 291 24.74 4.84 1.97
C MET A 291 25.15 4.36 0.57
N ASP A 292 25.12 3.05 0.34
CA ASP A 292 25.10 2.50 -1.01
C ASP A 292 23.70 2.65 -1.62
N PHE A 293 23.56 2.29 -2.91
CA PHE A 293 22.28 2.39 -3.60
C PHE A 293 21.17 1.58 -2.92
N SER A 294 21.46 0.37 -2.45
CA SER A 294 20.44 -0.50 -1.85
C SER A 294 19.87 0.10 -0.56
N ASN A 295 20.73 0.63 0.31
CA ASN A 295 20.29 1.27 1.54
C ASN A 295 19.62 2.62 1.25
N TYR A 296 20.13 3.37 0.26
CA TYR A 296 19.51 4.62 -0.15
C TYR A 296 18.09 4.40 -0.67
N ASP A 297 17.91 3.49 -1.63
CA ASP A 297 16.61 3.13 -2.21
C ASP A 297 15.64 2.70 -1.12
N THR A 298 16.11 1.89 -0.17
CA THR A 298 15.36 1.49 1.01
C THR A 298 14.92 2.72 1.83
N TYR A 299 15.84 3.55 2.34
CA TYR A 299 15.49 4.54 3.37
C TYR A 299 15.04 5.91 2.82
N SER A 300 15.13 6.11 1.51
CA SER A 300 14.63 7.31 0.85
C SER A 300 13.10 7.38 0.87
N THR A 301 12.56 8.60 0.71
CA THR A 301 11.10 8.83 0.69
C THR A 301 10.54 9.50 -0.56
N PRO A 302 11.17 9.51 -1.76
CA PRO A 302 10.67 10.28 -2.90
C PRO A 302 9.24 9.86 -3.28
N ASN A 303 8.99 8.56 -3.41
CA ASN A 303 7.67 8.04 -3.77
C ASN A 303 6.63 8.20 -2.65
N ARG A 304 7.05 8.21 -1.39
CA ARG A 304 6.14 8.45 -0.25
C ARG A 304 5.74 9.92 -0.18
N ASP A 305 6.70 10.81 -0.41
CA ASP A 305 6.52 12.25 -0.37
C ASP A 305 5.68 12.72 -1.56
N HIS A 306 5.90 12.15 -2.76
CA HIS A 306 5.05 12.40 -3.92
C HIS A 306 3.60 11.96 -3.69
N ARG A 307 3.36 10.77 -3.12
CA ARG A 307 1.99 10.33 -2.78
C ARG A 307 1.31 11.21 -1.74
N LEU A 308 2.04 11.64 -0.70
CA LEU A 308 1.50 12.57 0.30
C LEU A 308 1.14 13.92 -0.34
N PHE A 309 1.96 14.40 -1.28
CA PHE A 309 1.65 15.59 -2.05
C PHE A 309 0.40 15.42 -2.91
N ASP A 310 0.27 14.30 -3.63
CA ASP A 310 -0.90 13.97 -4.44
C ASP A 310 -2.19 13.94 -3.60
N ASP A 311 -2.13 13.37 -2.39
CA ASP A 311 -3.26 13.32 -1.46
C ASP A 311 -3.70 14.72 -1.02
N ILE A 312 -2.74 15.60 -0.70
CA ILE A 312 -3.03 17.00 -0.35
C ILE A 312 -3.56 17.77 -1.56
N ALA A 313 -3.01 17.53 -2.76
CA ALA A 313 -3.48 18.13 -4.00
C ALA A 313 -4.90 17.68 -4.36
N ALA A 314 -5.24 16.41 -4.15
CA ALA A 314 -6.59 15.90 -4.32
C ALA A 314 -7.57 16.53 -3.32
N LEU A 315 -7.19 16.66 -2.04
CA LEU A 315 -7.99 17.36 -1.04
C LEU A 315 -8.22 18.84 -1.44
N ARG A 316 -7.17 19.53 -1.88
CA ARG A 316 -7.24 20.92 -2.35
C ARG A 316 -8.23 21.09 -3.50
N ARG A 317 -8.08 20.29 -4.56
CA ARG A 317 -8.93 20.36 -5.77
C ARG A 317 -10.40 20.11 -5.41
N ALA A 318 -10.66 19.05 -4.64
CA ALA A 318 -12.03 18.74 -4.22
C ALA A 318 -12.64 19.87 -3.37
N TYR A 319 -11.88 20.49 -2.46
CA TYR A 319 -12.38 21.64 -1.71
C TYR A 319 -12.65 22.87 -2.60
N LYS A 320 -11.72 23.18 -3.51
CA LYS A 320 -11.85 24.27 -4.48
C LYS A 320 -13.08 24.08 -5.38
N ASP A 321 -13.37 22.85 -5.81
CA ASP A 321 -14.52 22.52 -6.64
C ASP A 321 -15.86 22.69 -5.91
N ILE A 322 -15.92 22.31 -4.62
CA ILE A 322 -17.10 22.56 -3.76
C ILE A 322 -17.39 24.07 -3.66
N LEU A 323 -16.35 24.88 -3.42
CA LEU A 323 -16.49 26.33 -3.32
C LEU A 323 -16.93 26.96 -4.66
N LYS A 324 -16.33 26.55 -5.77
CA LYS A 324 -16.70 27.03 -7.12
C LYS A 324 -18.13 26.66 -7.51
N SER A 325 -18.61 25.50 -7.05
CA SER A 325 -19.97 25.03 -7.31
C SER A 325 -21.03 25.69 -6.41
N GLY A 326 -20.62 26.53 -5.45
CA GLY A 326 -21.54 27.16 -4.50
C GLY A 326 -22.11 26.19 -3.46
N HIS A 327 -21.50 25.00 -3.30
CA HIS A 327 -21.98 23.96 -2.38
C HIS A 327 -21.31 24.04 -0.99
N GLU A 328 -20.72 25.18 -0.63
CA GLU A 328 -20.06 25.34 0.67
C GLU A 328 -20.97 24.97 1.85
N ASN A 329 -22.27 25.20 1.74
CA ASN A 329 -23.25 24.83 2.77
C ASN A 329 -23.43 23.33 2.99
N ALA A 330 -22.88 22.48 2.12
CA ALA A 330 -22.86 21.03 2.31
C ALA A 330 -21.78 20.56 3.31
N LEU A 331 -20.83 21.44 3.67
CA LEU A 331 -19.79 21.16 4.66
C LEU A 331 -20.21 21.64 6.05
N THR A 332 -19.84 20.89 7.10
CA THR A 332 -20.02 21.37 8.48
C THR A 332 -19.08 22.53 8.78
N ASP A 333 -19.44 23.42 9.72
CA ASP A 333 -18.61 24.57 10.10
C ASP A 333 -17.20 24.16 10.56
N ASP A 334 -17.08 23.09 11.36
CA ASP A 334 -15.78 22.55 11.78
C ASP A 334 -14.88 22.15 10.59
N MET A 335 -15.48 21.57 9.55
CA MET A 335 -14.76 21.13 8.36
C MET A 335 -14.27 22.35 7.57
N LYS A 336 -15.12 23.38 7.43
CA LYS A 336 -14.72 24.66 6.80
C LYS A 336 -13.58 25.32 7.57
N ILE A 337 -13.67 25.40 8.90
CA ILE A 337 -12.63 25.99 9.75
C ILE A 337 -11.29 25.26 9.55
N GLN A 338 -11.30 23.92 9.58
CA GLN A 338 -10.11 23.10 9.38
C GLN A 338 -9.54 23.25 7.96
N LEU A 339 -10.38 23.19 6.92
CA LEU A 339 -9.93 23.33 5.53
C LEU A 339 -9.41 24.73 5.23
N ASN A 340 -10.02 25.78 5.78
CA ASN A 340 -9.52 27.14 5.66
C ASN A 340 -8.18 27.35 6.37
N LYS A 341 -7.91 26.61 7.45
CA LYS A 341 -6.57 26.60 8.04
C LYS A 341 -5.52 25.95 7.12
N VAL A 342 -5.87 24.83 6.49
CA VAL A 342 -4.97 24.11 5.57
C VAL A 342 -4.77 24.87 4.26
N PHE A 343 -5.81 25.51 3.74
CA PHE A 343 -5.84 26.24 2.46
C PHE A 343 -6.38 27.68 2.61
N PRO A 344 -5.66 28.55 3.33
CA PRO A 344 -6.16 29.89 3.69
C PRO A 344 -6.35 30.83 2.50
N PHE A 345 -5.79 30.49 1.34
CA PHE A 345 -5.93 31.26 0.10
C PHE A 345 -6.39 30.36 -1.05
N ILE A 346 -7.35 29.46 -0.79
CA ILE A 346 -7.84 28.43 -1.72
C ILE A 346 -8.26 28.96 -3.11
N GLN A 347 -8.64 30.24 -3.18
CA GLN A 347 -9.02 30.92 -4.42
C GLN A 347 -7.83 31.23 -5.34
N LEU A 348 -6.60 31.26 -4.81
CA LEU A 348 -5.37 31.47 -5.57
C LEU A 348 -4.85 30.17 -6.18
N SER A 349 -3.86 30.28 -7.08
CA SER A 349 -3.10 29.10 -7.49
C SER A 349 -2.37 28.47 -6.29
N ALA A 350 -2.08 27.17 -6.37
CA ALA A 350 -1.32 26.44 -5.37
C ALA A 350 0.06 27.07 -5.13
N LYS A 351 0.66 27.63 -6.18
CA LYS A 351 1.91 28.38 -6.09
C LYS A 351 1.74 29.67 -5.28
N GLU A 352 0.80 30.53 -5.66
CA GLU A 352 0.60 31.82 -4.98
C GLU A 352 0.19 31.65 -3.52
N GLU A 353 -0.67 30.66 -3.23
CA GLU A 353 -1.01 30.31 -1.85
C GLU A 353 0.24 29.89 -1.07
N THR A 354 1.06 29.00 -1.63
CA THR A 354 2.29 28.52 -0.96
C THR A 354 3.27 29.65 -0.67
N ASP A 355 3.42 30.60 -1.60
CA ASP A 355 4.29 31.76 -1.45
C ASP A 355 3.79 32.72 -0.34
N ARG A 356 2.47 32.74 -0.06
CA ARG A 356 1.84 33.61 0.96
C ARG A 356 1.62 32.92 2.31
N MET A 357 1.63 31.60 2.37
CA MET A 357 1.36 30.86 3.59
C MET A 357 2.46 31.07 4.64
N GLN A 358 2.05 31.53 5.82
CA GLN A 358 2.92 31.61 7.00
C GLN A 358 2.96 30.25 7.73
N ALA A 359 3.95 30.09 8.62
CA ALA A 359 4.05 28.88 9.44
C ALA A 359 2.80 28.71 10.32
N SER A 360 2.19 27.53 10.28
CA SER A 360 1.00 27.23 11.07
C SER A 360 1.36 26.90 12.52
N GLN A 361 0.52 27.33 13.47
CA GLN A 361 0.62 26.99 14.89
C GLN A 361 -0.50 26.02 15.27
N LEU A 362 -0.26 25.21 16.30
CA LEU A 362 -1.28 24.32 16.85
C LEU A 362 -2.33 25.12 17.63
N ASP A 363 -3.60 24.96 17.30
CA ASP A 363 -4.74 25.56 17.99
C ASP A 363 -6.01 24.68 17.81
N GLY A 364 -7.16 25.17 18.26
CA GLY A 364 -8.44 24.43 18.18
C GLY A 364 -8.94 24.13 16.76
N SER A 365 -8.38 24.78 15.74
CA SER A 365 -8.69 24.55 14.32
C SER A 365 -7.68 23.61 13.63
N SER A 366 -6.65 23.14 14.34
CA SER A 366 -5.68 22.18 13.80
C SER A 366 -6.31 20.82 13.55
N TRP A 367 -6.18 20.33 12.31
CA TRP A 367 -6.45 18.94 11.94
C TRP A 367 -5.15 18.13 11.90
N CYS A 368 -5.22 16.87 12.33
CA CYS A 368 -4.10 15.92 12.31
C CYS A 368 -2.81 16.47 12.96
N ALA A 369 -2.88 16.89 14.22
CA ALA A 369 -1.67 17.22 14.98
C ALA A 369 -0.85 15.94 15.21
N ILE A 370 0.39 15.93 14.74
CA ILE A 370 1.33 14.82 14.91
C ILE A 370 2.61 15.27 15.61
N GLU A 371 3.23 14.35 16.33
CA GLU A 371 4.59 14.51 16.87
C GLU A 371 5.55 13.71 15.99
N TYR A 372 6.36 14.41 15.20
CA TYR A 372 7.26 13.76 14.22
C TYR A 372 8.67 13.51 14.75
N ALA A 373 9.04 14.17 15.84
CA ALA A 373 10.27 13.99 16.60
C ALA A 373 10.02 14.40 18.06
N PRO A 374 10.83 13.96 19.04
CA PRO A 374 10.61 14.26 20.45
C PRO A 374 10.39 15.75 20.72
N GLY A 375 9.20 16.10 21.22
CA GLY A 375 8.80 17.48 21.52
C GLY A 375 8.49 18.36 20.31
N LYS A 376 8.58 17.84 19.08
CA LYS A 376 8.32 18.58 17.84
C LYS A 376 6.99 18.15 17.21
N LYS A 377 6.02 19.06 17.22
CA LYS A 377 4.67 18.82 16.69
C LYS A 377 4.34 19.74 15.52
N ILE A 378 3.52 19.25 14.59
CA ILE A 378 2.96 20.01 13.46
C ILE A 378 1.54 19.53 13.18
N ASP A 379 0.72 20.39 12.58
CA ASP A 379 -0.58 20.02 12.02
C ASP A 379 -0.52 19.85 10.51
N LEU A 380 -1.65 19.47 9.92
CA LEU A 380 -1.76 19.28 8.48
C LEU A 380 -1.46 20.56 7.68
N ALA A 381 -1.82 21.75 8.19
CA ALA A 381 -1.56 23.01 7.51
C ALA A 381 -0.04 23.26 7.38
N GLU A 382 0.73 22.99 8.44
CA GLU A 382 2.19 23.09 8.40
C GLU A 382 2.84 22.00 7.52
N VAL A 383 2.30 20.77 7.53
CA VAL A 383 2.72 19.70 6.59
C VAL A 383 2.53 20.14 5.15
N LYS A 384 1.32 20.61 4.80
CA LYS A 384 0.98 21.12 3.47
C LYS A 384 1.92 22.23 3.05
N ARG A 385 2.15 23.22 3.92
CA ARG A 385 3.04 24.34 3.62
C ARG A 385 4.45 23.87 3.29
N ARG A 386 5.02 22.98 4.12
CA ARG A 386 6.41 22.52 3.94
C ARG A 386 6.57 21.65 2.70
N ILE A 387 5.65 20.72 2.44
CA ILE A 387 5.75 19.84 1.29
C ILE A 387 5.52 20.59 -0.04
N PHE A 388 4.56 21.53 -0.08
CA PHE A 388 4.31 22.36 -1.27
C PHE A 388 5.46 23.34 -1.53
N ALA A 389 6.11 23.84 -0.48
CA ALA A 389 7.29 24.68 -0.61
C ALA A 389 8.58 23.89 -0.92
N GLY A 390 8.50 22.58 -1.15
CA GLY A 390 9.65 21.73 -1.44
C GLY A 390 10.66 21.64 -0.30
N ARG A 391 10.23 21.82 0.95
CA ARG A 391 11.11 21.81 2.12
C ARG A 391 11.38 20.41 2.69
N PHE A 392 10.53 19.43 2.37
CA PHE A 392 10.78 18.05 2.78
C PHE A 392 11.99 17.51 2.02
N SER A 393 12.98 17.00 2.75
CA SER A 393 14.00 16.16 2.14
C SER A 393 13.52 14.71 2.05
N ASN A 394 13.65 14.15 0.84
CA ASN A 394 13.49 12.73 0.57
C ASN A 394 14.80 11.94 0.63
N ASN A 395 15.93 12.61 0.87
CA ASN A 395 17.25 12.00 0.93
C ASN A 395 17.48 11.34 2.31
N PRO A 396 17.81 10.03 2.38
CA PRO A 396 18.04 9.34 3.65
C PRO A 396 19.31 9.76 4.40
N MET A 397 20.20 10.52 3.76
CA MET A 397 21.40 11.08 4.38
C MET A 397 21.13 12.33 5.22
N ASP A 398 19.89 12.85 5.21
CA ASP A 398 19.48 14.03 5.96
C ASP A 398 18.92 13.70 7.35
N ASP A 399 19.25 14.54 8.33
CA ASP A 399 18.66 14.48 9.68
C ASP A 399 17.18 14.84 9.71
N VAL A 400 16.50 14.47 10.80
CA VAL A 400 15.06 14.58 10.96
C VAL A 400 14.51 15.99 10.67
N GLU A 401 15.25 17.05 11.00
CA GLU A 401 14.87 18.44 10.75
C GLU A 401 14.75 18.78 9.27
N TYR A 402 15.65 18.25 8.44
CA TYR A 402 15.63 18.44 6.98
C TYR A 402 14.59 17.52 6.35
N ARG A 403 14.48 16.26 6.83
CA ARG A 403 13.45 15.31 6.39
C ARG A 403 12.05 15.86 6.59
N TRP A 404 11.80 16.65 7.63
CA TRP A 404 10.51 17.29 7.93
C TRP A 404 10.44 18.78 7.58
N GLY A 405 11.45 19.33 6.91
CA GLY A 405 11.46 20.71 6.40
C GLY A 405 11.38 21.80 7.46
N SER A 406 11.79 21.51 8.71
CA SER A 406 12.01 22.57 9.71
C SER A 406 13.32 23.32 9.43
N LEU A 407 14.28 22.66 8.80
CA LEU A 407 15.46 23.27 8.18
C LEU A 407 15.37 23.11 6.66
N ALA A 408 15.89 24.10 5.93
CA ALA A 408 16.03 23.99 4.48
C ALA A 408 17.23 23.12 4.15
N GLY A 409 16.99 22.04 3.41
CA GLY A 409 18.04 21.11 2.97
C GLY A 409 18.68 21.48 1.64
N PRO A 410 19.60 20.63 1.16
CA PRO A 410 20.12 19.43 1.85
C PRO A 410 21.11 19.76 2.98
N SER A 411 21.25 18.89 3.97
CA SER A 411 22.31 18.97 4.99
C SER A 411 23.70 18.78 4.38
N GLN A 412 24.75 19.12 5.14
CA GLN A 412 26.14 18.94 4.68
C GLN A 412 26.45 17.47 4.33
N ARG A 413 25.93 16.50 5.10
CA ARG A 413 26.15 15.07 4.82
C ARG A 413 25.45 14.65 3.52
N ALA A 414 24.20 15.08 3.33
CA ALA A 414 23.48 14.80 2.10
C ALA A 414 24.11 15.45 0.86
N GLN A 415 24.78 16.60 1.00
CA GLN A 415 25.57 17.22 -0.07
C GLN A 415 26.84 16.45 -0.41
N ALA A 416 27.48 15.85 0.59
CA ALA A 416 28.74 15.12 0.42
C ALA A 416 28.55 13.70 -0.13
N CYS A 417 27.33 13.16 -0.09
CA CYS A 417 27.02 11.81 -0.53
C CYS A 417 26.24 11.78 -1.83
N GLN A 418 26.38 10.69 -2.58
CA GLN A 418 25.59 10.46 -3.78
C GLN A 418 24.09 10.39 -3.44
N SER A 419 23.28 11.04 -4.27
CA SER A 419 21.81 10.99 -4.24
C SER A 419 21.35 10.37 -5.54
N TRP A 420 20.49 9.35 -5.48
CA TRP A 420 20.01 8.65 -6.67
C TRP A 420 18.65 9.16 -7.15
N ASP A 421 17.79 9.58 -6.23
CA ASP A 421 16.45 10.08 -6.57
C ASP A 421 16.12 11.37 -5.83
N ILE A 422 15.54 12.33 -6.54
CA ILE A 422 15.06 13.58 -5.97
C ILE A 422 13.69 13.86 -6.56
N TRP A 423 12.66 13.71 -5.71
CA TRP A 423 11.34 14.21 -6.02
C TRP A 423 11.19 15.66 -5.54
N LYS A 424 10.44 16.46 -6.29
CA LYS A 424 10.03 17.83 -5.95
C LYS A 424 8.56 18.03 -6.27
N PRO A 425 7.82 18.86 -5.51
CA PRO A 425 6.41 19.12 -5.77
C PRO A 425 6.21 19.83 -7.11
N ASP A 426 5.26 19.35 -7.91
CA ASP A 426 4.75 20.06 -9.08
C ASP A 426 3.40 20.71 -8.73
N LEU A 427 3.44 21.99 -8.38
CA LEU A 427 2.27 22.72 -7.90
C LEU A 427 1.16 22.85 -8.94
N LYS A 428 1.44 22.65 -10.24
CA LYS A 428 0.41 22.65 -11.28
C LYS A 428 -0.59 21.50 -11.10
N GLN A 429 -0.18 20.41 -10.46
CA GLN A 429 -1.04 19.26 -10.20
C GLN A 429 -2.08 19.54 -9.11
N ALA A 430 -1.89 20.60 -8.32
CA ALA A 430 -2.77 20.97 -7.21
C ALA A 430 -3.77 22.08 -7.54
N ASP A 431 -3.83 22.54 -8.80
CA ASP A 431 -4.66 23.66 -9.23
C ASP A 431 -6.04 23.31 -9.77
#